data_AF-A0A960GGN3-F1
#
_entry.id   AF-A0A960GGN3-F1
#
_cell.length_a   1.000
_cell.length_b   1.000
_cell.length_c   1.000
_cell.angle_alpha   90.00
_cell.angle_beta   90.00
_cell.angle_gamma   90.00
#
_symmetry.space_group_name_H-M   'P 1'
#
loop_
_entity.id
_entity.type
_entity.pdbx_description
1 polymer ?
#
loop_
_entity_poly.entity_id
_entity_poly.type
_entity_poly.pdbx_seq_one_letter_code
_entity_poly.pdbx_strand_id
1 'polypeptide(L)'
;MIITARLAGVAAVVAMAATSLSPVQAKPDPTPEVTVFSGETQVAVFTTARCRKSKGDFKALTPVVNGYRLFVSIDAFEGFGNYDLEQGPNADPYASITKNGDTAFSTLYVPPFPAPGFGQVRFRGKGKTMGIGYQFMFNRDGTEGLVFAGALRCQYKKKGMTPRAAVAARPATR
;
A
#
# COMPACT_ATOMS: atom_id res chain seq x y z
N MET A 1 20.22 88.80 -11.93
CA MET A 1 21.01 88.01 -10.97
C MET A 1 20.54 86.57 -11.03
N ILE A 2 21.43 85.69 -11.49
CA ILE A 2 21.64 84.24 -11.22
C ILE A 2 20.43 83.52 -10.57
N ILE A 3 19.87 82.43 -11.12
CA ILE A 3 20.45 81.08 -11.10
C ILE A 3 19.96 80.23 -12.29
N THR A 4 20.93 79.78 -13.08
CA THR A 4 20.85 78.64 -14.01
C THR A 4 20.74 77.32 -13.25
N ALA A 5 19.77 76.48 -13.59
CA ALA A 5 19.75 75.08 -13.19
C ALA A 5 19.67 74.19 -14.44
N ARG A 6 20.82 73.60 -14.81
CA ARG A 6 20.90 72.47 -15.74
C ARG A 6 20.52 71.22 -14.95
N LEU A 7 19.42 70.56 -15.32
CA LEU A 7 19.11 69.21 -14.89
C LEU A 7 19.32 68.27 -16.07
N ALA A 8 20.45 67.57 -16.03
CA ALA A 8 20.73 66.44 -16.90
C ALA A 8 19.74 65.31 -16.57
N GLY A 9 18.88 64.97 -17.53
CA GLY A 9 17.98 63.83 -17.43
C GLY A 9 18.78 62.53 -17.52
N VAL A 10 18.90 61.83 -16.40
CA VAL A 10 19.37 60.45 -16.37
C VAL A 10 18.21 59.57 -16.84
N ALA A 11 18.28 59.08 -18.08
CA ALA A 11 17.37 58.06 -18.57
C ALA A 11 17.69 56.74 -17.85
N ALA A 12 16.89 56.39 -16.85
CA ALA A 12 16.96 55.09 -16.20
C ALA A 12 16.45 54.01 -17.16
N VAL A 13 17.35 53.16 -17.64
CA VAL A 13 17.00 51.93 -18.36
C VAL A 13 16.40 50.96 -17.34
N VAL A 14 15.08 50.78 -17.39
CA VAL A 14 14.40 49.72 -16.64
C VAL A 14 14.73 48.39 -17.31
N ALA A 15 15.72 47.67 -16.76
CA ALA A 15 15.99 46.29 -17.14
C ALA A 15 14.81 45.42 -16.67
N MET A 16 13.99 44.97 -17.60
CA MET A 16 12.98 43.94 -17.34
C MET A 16 13.70 42.65 -16.97
N ALA A 17 13.69 42.31 -15.68
CA ALA A 17 14.11 41.01 -15.20
C ALA A 17 13.14 39.95 -15.74
N ALA A 18 13.52 39.29 -16.83
CA ALA A 18 12.90 38.04 -17.25
C ALA A 18 13.15 37.01 -16.15
N THR A 19 12.16 36.81 -15.28
CA THR A 19 12.15 35.70 -14.35
C THR A 19 12.00 34.42 -15.17
N SER A 20 13.11 33.72 -15.36
CA SER A 20 13.13 32.35 -15.84
C SER A 20 12.35 31.49 -14.85
N LEU A 21 11.08 31.25 -15.16
CA LEU A 21 10.28 30.17 -14.58
C LEU A 21 10.92 28.85 -15.02
N SER A 22 11.97 28.43 -14.31
CA SER A 22 12.44 27.05 -14.37
C SER A 22 11.23 26.16 -14.06
N PRO A 23 10.90 25.17 -14.93
CA PRO A 23 9.80 24.28 -14.65
C PRO A 23 10.11 23.58 -13.32
N VAL A 24 9.24 23.78 -12.32
CA VAL A 24 9.24 22.99 -11.11
C VAL A 24 9.03 21.54 -11.56
N GLN A 25 10.11 20.77 -11.60
CA GLN A 25 10.03 19.33 -11.82
C GLN A 25 9.17 18.77 -10.69
N ALA A 26 7.95 18.34 -11.01
CA ALA A 26 7.10 17.65 -10.07
C ALA A 26 7.90 16.46 -9.51
N LYS A 27 8.11 16.44 -8.19
CA LYS A 27 8.74 15.32 -7.50
C LYS A 27 7.98 14.04 -7.89
N PRO A 28 8.68 12.94 -8.24
CA PRO A 28 8.01 11.68 -8.53
C PRO A 28 7.05 11.32 -7.38
N ASP A 29 5.82 10.95 -7.71
CA ASP A 29 4.87 10.49 -6.70
C ASP A 29 5.51 9.38 -5.87
N PRO A 30 5.47 9.45 -4.53
CA PRO A 30 6.04 8.41 -3.69
C PRO A 30 5.43 7.06 -4.05
N THR A 31 6.27 6.04 -4.15
CA THR A 31 5.79 4.67 -4.41
C THR A 31 4.86 4.26 -3.26
N PRO A 32 3.67 3.70 -3.53
CA PRO A 32 2.82 3.17 -2.48
C PRO A 32 3.51 2.01 -1.78
N GLU A 33 3.62 2.07 -0.46
CA GLU A 33 4.19 1.01 0.38
C GLU A 33 3.30 0.72 1.58
N VAL A 34 3.24 -0.54 2.00
CA VAL A 34 2.72 -0.99 3.30
C VAL A 34 3.91 -1.44 4.14
N THR A 35 4.07 -0.82 5.30
CA THR A 35 5.13 -1.16 6.25
C THR A 35 4.56 -2.00 7.38
N VAL A 36 5.29 -3.03 7.79
CA VAL A 36 4.93 -3.92 8.90
C VAL A 36 5.93 -3.71 10.04
N PHE A 37 5.41 -3.48 11.24
CA PHE A 37 6.16 -3.27 12.46
C PHE A 37 5.87 -4.36 13.50
N SER A 38 6.94 -4.82 14.15
CA SER A 38 6.91 -5.64 15.37
C SER A 38 7.49 -4.81 16.50
N GLY A 39 6.63 -4.30 17.38
CA GLY A 39 7.01 -3.21 18.29
C GLY A 39 7.48 -1.99 17.48
N GLU A 40 8.70 -1.52 17.74
CA GLU A 40 9.32 -0.40 17.01
C GLU A 40 10.11 -0.85 15.77
N THR A 41 10.28 -2.15 15.56
CA THR A 41 11.13 -2.67 14.48
C THR A 41 10.34 -2.88 13.20
N GLN A 42 10.77 -2.26 12.10
CA GLN A 42 10.27 -2.57 10.77
C GLN A 42 10.74 -3.97 10.34
N VAL A 43 9.80 -4.88 10.09
CA VAL A 43 10.11 -6.27 9.72
C VAL A 43 9.90 -6.56 8.23
N ALA A 44 8.99 -5.82 7.57
CA ALA A 44 8.73 -5.96 6.14
C ALA A 44 8.17 -4.67 5.53
N VAL A 45 8.44 -4.48 4.23
CA VAL A 45 7.84 -3.43 3.39
C VAL A 45 7.34 -4.06 2.10
N PHE A 46 6.08 -3.83 1.78
CA PHE A 46 5.44 -4.35 0.57
C PHE A 46 5.03 -3.18 -0.32
N THR A 47 5.34 -3.24 -1.61
CA THR A 47 4.97 -2.17 -2.57
C THR A 47 3.91 -2.61 -3.58
N THR A 48 3.72 -3.92 -3.72
CA THR A 48 2.81 -4.52 -4.69
C THR A 48 2.09 -5.73 -4.11
N ALA A 49 0.92 -6.02 -4.67
CA ALA A 49 0.20 -7.27 -4.43
C ALA A 49 -0.34 -7.83 -5.75
N ARG A 50 -0.37 -9.16 -5.86
CA ARG A 50 -1.15 -9.83 -6.90
C ARG A 50 -2.61 -9.78 -6.47
N CYS A 51 -3.41 -9.00 -7.18
CA CYS A 51 -4.81 -8.81 -6.87
C CYS A 51 -5.68 -9.63 -7.83
N ARG A 52 -6.73 -10.23 -7.29
CA ARG A 52 -7.78 -10.93 -8.05
C ARG A 52 -9.12 -10.42 -7.57
N LYS A 53 -10.06 -10.34 -8.50
CA LYS A 53 -11.44 -10.05 -8.19
C LYS A 53 -12.35 -10.94 -9.02
N SER A 54 -13.44 -11.36 -8.42
CA SER A 54 -14.53 -12.04 -9.10
C SER A 54 -15.87 -11.43 -8.64
N LYS A 55 -17.00 -12.08 -8.94
CA LYS A 55 -18.30 -11.59 -8.46
C LYS A 55 -18.39 -11.90 -6.97
N GLY A 56 -18.40 -10.86 -6.13
CA GLY A 56 -18.47 -10.99 -4.68
C GLY A 56 -17.14 -11.24 -3.98
N ASP A 57 -16.01 -11.43 -4.68
CA ASP A 57 -14.74 -11.76 -4.02
C ASP A 57 -13.60 -10.85 -4.50
N PHE A 58 -12.74 -10.47 -3.55
CA PHE A 58 -11.47 -9.81 -3.80
C PHE A 58 -10.36 -10.43 -2.95
N LYS A 59 -9.21 -10.67 -3.57
CA LYS A 59 -8.01 -11.19 -2.88
C LYS A 59 -6.77 -10.40 -3.29
N ALA A 60 -5.94 -10.06 -2.32
CA ALA A 60 -4.63 -9.47 -2.55
C ALA A 60 -3.55 -10.29 -1.82
N LEU A 61 -2.48 -10.64 -2.53
CA LEU A 61 -1.36 -11.40 -1.98
C LEU A 61 -0.03 -10.73 -2.32
N THR A 62 0.75 -10.36 -1.31
CA THR A 62 2.07 -9.74 -1.53
C THR A 62 3.14 -10.77 -1.87
N PRO A 63 4.27 -10.34 -2.48
CA PRO A 63 5.50 -11.13 -2.47
C PRO A 63 5.98 -11.43 -1.04
N VAL A 64 6.85 -12.43 -0.90
CA VAL A 64 7.53 -12.66 0.39
C VAL A 64 8.65 -11.63 0.52
N VAL A 65 8.72 -10.94 1.66
CA VAL A 65 9.78 -10.00 2.03
C VAL A 65 10.22 -10.34 3.44
N ASN A 66 11.51 -10.66 3.63
CA ASN A 66 12.08 -11.05 4.94
C ASN A 66 11.32 -12.19 5.63
N GLY A 67 10.79 -13.15 4.85
CA GLY A 67 9.98 -14.25 5.37
C GLY A 67 8.50 -13.91 5.62
N TYR A 68 8.11 -12.64 5.54
CA TYR A 68 6.74 -12.18 5.72
C TYR A 68 5.98 -12.06 4.41
N ARG A 69 4.68 -12.34 4.43
CA ARG A 69 3.77 -12.10 3.31
C ARG A 69 2.39 -11.73 3.84
N LEU A 70 1.80 -10.67 3.28
CA LEU A 70 0.47 -10.19 3.60
C LEU A 70 -0.55 -10.77 2.61
N PHE A 71 -1.65 -11.27 3.15
CA PHE A 71 -2.84 -11.69 2.43
C PHE A 71 -4.05 -10.91 2.95
N VAL A 72 -4.92 -10.51 2.02
CA VAL A 72 -6.19 -9.83 2.29
C VAL A 72 -7.28 -10.52 1.47
N SER A 73 -8.41 -10.84 2.12
CA SER A 73 -9.63 -11.32 1.46
C SER A 73 -10.79 -10.38 1.80
N ILE A 74 -11.68 -10.20 0.83
CA ILE A 74 -13.00 -9.58 0.99
C ILE A 74 -13.98 -10.52 0.30
N ASP A 75 -14.75 -11.26 1.08
CA ASP A 75 -15.64 -12.31 0.59
C ASP A 75 -17.05 -11.77 0.26
N ALA A 76 -17.39 -10.58 0.77
CA ALA A 76 -18.54 -9.76 0.40
C ALA A 76 -18.10 -8.51 -0.40
N PHE A 77 -17.29 -8.69 -1.44
CA PHE A 77 -16.78 -7.58 -2.25
C PHE A 77 -17.86 -6.96 -3.16
N GLU A 78 -18.31 -5.76 -2.80
CA GLU A 78 -19.31 -4.98 -3.54
C GLU A 78 -18.72 -3.99 -4.56
N GLY A 79 -17.40 -3.80 -4.55
CA GLY A 79 -16.70 -2.90 -5.47
C GLY A 79 -15.50 -2.20 -4.84
N PHE A 80 -14.85 -1.33 -5.61
CA PHE A 80 -13.68 -0.59 -5.13
C PHE A 80 -14.08 0.59 -4.25
N GLY A 81 -14.39 0.31 -2.98
CA GLY A 81 -14.78 1.28 -1.96
C GLY A 81 -13.87 1.24 -0.72
N ASN A 82 -14.48 1.41 0.45
CA ASN A 82 -13.84 1.26 1.75
C ASN A 82 -14.49 0.09 2.48
N TYR A 83 -13.68 -0.67 3.20
CA TYR A 83 -14.13 -1.83 3.98
C TYR A 83 -13.45 -1.78 5.34
N ASP A 84 -14.25 -1.79 6.40
CA ASP A 84 -13.73 -1.81 7.76
C ASP A 84 -13.16 -3.19 8.05
N LEU A 85 -11.95 -3.22 8.63
CA LEU A 85 -11.26 -4.45 8.95
C LEU A 85 -11.42 -4.66 10.45
N GLU A 86 -12.30 -5.57 10.83
CA GLU A 86 -12.61 -5.88 12.22
C GLU A 86 -11.78 -7.06 12.74
N GLN A 87 -11.66 -7.16 14.07
CA GLN A 87 -11.11 -8.33 14.75
C GLN A 87 -12.23 -9.35 15.01
N GLY A 88 -12.09 -10.58 14.53
CA GLY A 88 -13.02 -11.65 14.89
C GLY A 88 -13.00 -12.85 13.97
N PRO A 89 -13.48 -14.02 14.44
CA PRO A 89 -13.45 -15.26 13.66
C PRO A 89 -14.32 -15.22 12.40
N ASN A 90 -15.25 -14.26 12.33
CA ASN A 90 -16.17 -14.06 11.21
C ASN A 90 -15.94 -12.71 10.51
N ALA A 91 -14.78 -12.08 10.71
CA ALA A 91 -14.49 -10.79 10.09
C ALA A 91 -14.42 -10.93 8.56
N ASP A 92 -15.14 -10.04 7.87
CA ASP A 92 -15.06 -9.86 6.42
C ASP A 92 -15.12 -8.36 6.11
N PRO A 93 -14.06 -7.76 5.53
CA PRO A 93 -12.79 -8.36 5.12
C PRO A 93 -11.95 -8.96 6.25
N TYR A 94 -10.95 -9.77 5.89
CA TYR A 94 -9.90 -10.20 6.81
C TYR A 94 -8.50 -10.08 6.20
N ALA A 95 -7.51 -9.94 7.08
CA ALA A 95 -6.10 -9.93 6.73
C ALA A 95 -5.32 -10.98 7.54
N SER A 96 -4.24 -11.46 6.94
CA SER A 96 -3.30 -12.35 7.60
C SER A 96 -1.88 -12.10 7.12
N ILE A 97 -0.91 -12.27 8.01
CA ILE A 97 0.50 -12.28 7.68
C ILE A 97 1.04 -13.68 7.93
N THR A 98 1.59 -14.28 6.88
CA THR A 98 2.40 -15.49 7.02
C THR A 98 3.83 -15.14 7.34
N LYS A 99 4.49 -15.93 8.19
CA LYS A 99 5.93 -15.88 8.47
C LYS A 99 6.52 -17.26 8.20
N ASN A 100 7.51 -17.35 7.31
CA ASN A 100 8.14 -18.62 6.91
C ASN A 100 7.19 -19.70 6.37
N GLY A 101 6.04 -19.29 5.81
CA GLY A 101 5.07 -20.19 5.17
C GLY A 101 3.80 -20.42 5.98
N ASP A 102 3.83 -20.21 7.30
CA ASP A 102 2.69 -20.41 8.18
C ASP A 102 1.99 -19.09 8.52
N THR A 103 0.67 -19.12 8.67
CA THR A 103 -0.10 -17.96 9.15
C THR A 103 0.26 -17.65 10.60
N ALA A 104 1.13 -16.65 10.77
CA ALA A 104 1.63 -16.24 12.07
C ALA A 104 0.70 -15.23 12.76
N PHE A 105 0.06 -14.35 11.99
CA PHE A 105 -0.80 -13.28 12.51
C PHE A 105 -2.08 -13.15 11.66
N SER A 106 -3.23 -12.87 12.28
CA SER A 106 -4.47 -12.66 11.54
C SER A 106 -5.49 -11.82 12.31
N THR A 107 -6.28 -11.05 11.58
CA THR A 107 -7.47 -10.36 12.12
C THR A 107 -8.61 -11.33 12.49
N LEU A 108 -8.45 -12.63 12.18
CA LEU A 108 -9.35 -13.67 12.63
C LEU A 108 -9.01 -14.22 14.03
N TYR A 109 -7.80 -13.96 14.53
CA TYR A 109 -7.34 -14.47 15.82
C TYR A 109 -7.75 -13.53 16.97
N VAL A 110 -8.76 -13.94 17.74
CA VAL A 110 -9.21 -13.17 18.90
C VAL A 110 -8.29 -13.45 20.10
N PRO A 111 -7.59 -12.45 20.66
CA PRO A 111 -6.78 -12.65 21.85
C PRO A 111 -7.68 -12.93 23.07
N PRO A 112 -7.17 -13.60 24.12
CA PRO A 112 -7.94 -13.95 25.32
C PRO A 112 -8.23 -12.74 26.24
N PHE A 113 -7.85 -11.54 25.84
CA PHE A 113 -8.07 -10.27 26.55
C PHE A 113 -8.75 -9.26 25.62
N PRO A 114 -9.50 -8.29 26.18
CA PRO A 114 -10.11 -7.24 25.37
C PRO A 114 -9.02 -6.40 24.71
N ALA A 115 -8.90 -6.51 23.39
CA ALA A 115 -7.96 -5.73 22.59
C ALA A 115 -8.75 -4.98 21.51
N PRO A 116 -8.56 -3.66 21.36
CA PRO A 116 -9.08 -2.95 20.21
C PRO A 116 -8.33 -3.42 18.96
N GLY A 117 -9.02 -4.09 18.05
CA GLY A 117 -8.51 -4.42 16.73
C GLY A 117 -9.41 -3.78 15.69
N PHE A 118 -8.89 -2.73 15.05
CA PHE A 118 -9.59 -2.05 13.98
C PHE A 118 -8.60 -1.61 12.90
N GLY A 119 -9.07 -1.66 11.67
CA GLY A 119 -8.34 -1.18 10.52
C GLY A 119 -9.27 -0.92 9.36
N GLN A 120 -8.69 -0.73 8.18
CA GLN A 120 -9.49 -0.49 7.00
C GLN A 120 -8.74 -0.87 5.74
N VAL A 121 -9.48 -1.38 4.76
CA VAL A 121 -9.06 -1.50 3.37
C VAL A 121 -9.72 -0.39 2.56
N ARG A 122 -8.94 0.33 1.76
CA ARG A 122 -9.44 1.39 0.86
C ARG A 122 -8.94 1.18 -0.56
N PHE A 123 -9.75 1.47 -1.56
CA PHE A 123 -9.32 1.41 -2.95
C PHE A 123 -9.25 2.80 -3.59
N ARG A 124 -8.22 3.01 -4.43
CA ARG A 124 -8.10 4.20 -5.30
C ARG A 124 -7.84 3.80 -6.75
N GLY A 125 -8.16 4.71 -7.66
CA GLY A 125 -7.89 4.53 -9.09
C GLY A 125 -8.55 3.30 -9.70
N LYS A 126 -9.83 3.03 -9.33
CA LYS A 126 -10.57 1.82 -9.75
C LYS A 126 -9.85 0.52 -9.39
N GLY A 127 -9.32 0.47 -8.16
CA GLY A 127 -8.63 -0.71 -7.62
C GLY A 127 -7.17 -0.86 -8.04
N LYS A 128 -6.57 0.13 -8.72
CA LYS A 128 -5.13 0.12 -9.04
C LYS A 128 -4.25 0.23 -7.81
N THR A 129 -4.74 0.90 -6.77
CA THR A 129 -4.07 1.03 -5.48
C THR A 129 -5.01 0.57 -4.37
N MET A 130 -4.50 -0.27 -3.48
CA MET A 130 -5.18 -0.73 -2.27
C MET A 130 -4.45 -0.17 -1.05
N GLY A 131 -5.07 0.78 -0.37
CA GLY A 131 -4.66 1.17 0.98
C GLY A 131 -5.10 0.12 1.98
N ILE A 132 -4.26 -0.19 2.95
CA ILE A 132 -4.63 -1.05 4.07
C ILE A 132 -3.87 -0.63 5.31
N GLY A 133 -4.52 -0.70 6.46
CA GLY A 133 -3.86 -0.67 7.75
C GLY A 133 -4.65 -1.40 8.81
N TYR A 134 -3.96 -1.87 9.84
CA TYR A 134 -4.56 -2.52 10.99
C TYR A 134 -3.71 -2.28 12.23
N GLN A 135 -4.38 -1.89 13.31
CA GLN A 135 -3.74 -1.70 14.60
C GLN A 135 -3.79 -3.01 15.40
N PHE A 136 -2.61 -3.55 15.72
CA PHE A 136 -2.39 -4.77 16.50
C PHE A 136 -3.11 -6.02 15.96
N MET A 137 -2.50 -6.63 14.94
CA MET A 137 -2.87 -7.95 14.47
C MET A 137 -2.13 -9.03 15.26
N PHE A 138 -2.85 -9.83 16.02
CA PHE A 138 -2.26 -10.80 16.95
C PHE A 138 -1.94 -12.15 16.30
N ASN A 139 -1.01 -12.87 16.93
CA ASN A 139 -0.86 -14.30 16.72
C ASN A 139 -2.00 -15.07 17.39
N ARG A 140 -2.09 -16.37 17.12
CA ARG A 140 -3.21 -17.21 17.56
C ARG A 140 -3.43 -17.20 19.08
N ASP A 141 -2.34 -17.15 19.84
CA ASP A 141 -2.36 -17.21 21.30
C ASP A 141 -2.48 -15.81 21.95
N GLY A 142 -2.45 -14.73 21.15
CA GLY A 142 -2.52 -13.35 21.64
C GLY A 142 -1.24 -12.84 22.33
N THR A 143 -0.12 -13.55 22.22
CA THR A 143 1.15 -13.20 22.89
C THR A 143 2.03 -12.23 22.11
N GLU A 144 1.87 -12.18 20.78
CA GLU A 144 2.60 -11.28 19.88
C GLU A 144 1.63 -10.54 18.98
N GLY A 145 2.00 -9.32 18.57
CA GLY A 145 1.20 -8.50 17.66
C GLY A 145 2.06 -7.71 16.68
N LEU A 146 1.49 -7.47 15.49
CA LEU A 146 2.08 -6.62 14.46
C LEU A 146 1.17 -5.43 14.16
N VAL A 147 1.76 -4.31 13.79
CA VAL A 147 1.04 -3.18 13.20
C VAL A 147 1.46 -3.06 11.75
N PHE A 148 0.53 -2.76 10.86
CA PHE A 148 0.89 -2.43 9.49
C PHE A 148 -0.04 -1.36 8.91
N ALA A 149 0.50 -0.53 8.03
CA ALA A 149 -0.26 0.51 7.36
C ALA A 149 0.42 0.95 6.07
N GLY A 150 -0.38 1.42 5.11
CA GLY A 150 0.09 2.06 3.90
C GLY A 150 -0.75 1.70 2.67
N ALA A 151 -0.10 1.58 1.51
CA ALA A 151 -0.79 1.24 0.27
C ALA A 151 0.04 0.34 -0.67
N LEU A 152 -0.65 -0.44 -1.49
CA LEU A 152 -0.07 -1.40 -2.42
C LEU A 152 -0.56 -1.11 -3.84
N ARG A 153 0.33 -1.26 -4.82
CA ARG A 153 -0.09 -1.35 -6.22
C ARG A 153 -0.67 -2.74 -6.49
N CYS A 154 -1.90 -2.78 -6.97
CA CYS A 154 -2.58 -4.02 -7.31
C CYS A 154 -2.25 -4.46 -8.75
N GLN A 155 -1.65 -5.64 -8.86
CA GLN A 155 -1.35 -6.28 -10.14
C GLN A 155 -2.43 -7.32 -10.45
N TYR A 156 -3.30 -7.02 -11.41
CA TYR A 156 -4.31 -7.94 -11.90
C TYR A 156 -3.79 -8.77 -13.07
N LYS A 157 -4.22 -10.04 -13.16
CA LYS A 157 -3.99 -10.83 -14.37
C LYS A 157 -4.73 -10.18 -15.55
N LYS A 158 -4.05 -10.04 -16.69
CA LYS A 158 -4.70 -9.69 -17.95
C LYS A 158 -5.64 -10.82 -18.37
N LYS A 159 -6.85 -10.49 -18.82
CA LYS A 159 -7.76 -11.47 -19.44
C LYS A 159 -7.04 -12.14 -20.61
N GLY A 160 -7.04 -13.48 -20.66
CA GLY A 160 -6.41 -14.27 -21.72
C GLY A 160 -5.04 -14.87 -21.39
N MET A 161 -4.46 -14.60 -20.21
CA MET A 161 -3.21 -15.22 -19.79
C MET A 161 -3.48 -16.52 -19.00
N THR A 162 -3.60 -17.63 -19.70
CA THR A 162 -3.64 -18.98 -19.10
C THR A 162 -2.34 -19.17 -18.29
N PRO A 163 -2.41 -19.53 -17.00
CA PRO A 163 -1.20 -19.93 -16.29
C PRO A 163 -0.60 -21.12 -17.03
N ARG A 164 0.67 -21.04 -17.45
CA ARG A 164 1.42 -22.24 -17.80
C ARG A 164 1.33 -23.16 -16.59
N ALA A 165 0.57 -24.24 -16.73
CA ALA A 165 0.66 -25.35 -15.79
C ALA A 165 2.14 -25.69 -15.67
N ALA A 166 2.65 -25.74 -14.44
CA ALA A 166 3.96 -26.30 -14.20
C ALA A 166 3.93 -27.71 -14.81
N VAL A 167 4.66 -27.90 -15.89
CA VAL A 167 4.88 -29.22 -16.48
C VAL A 167 5.62 -30.00 -15.42
N ALA A 168 4.88 -30.80 -14.65
CA ALA A 168 5.46 -31.77 -13.76
C ALA A 168 6.35 -32.65 -14.60
N ALA A 169 7.67 -32.57 -14.37
CA ALA A 169 8.62 -33.51 -14.92
C ALA A 169 8.18 -34.91 -14.47
N ARG A 170 7.70 -35.70 -15.41
CA ARG A 170 7.48 -37.13 -15.19
C ARG A 170 8.84 -37.75 -14.84
N PRO A 171 8.97 -38.53 -13.76
CA PRO A 171 10.15 -39.33 -13.55
C PRO A 171 10.22 -40.39 -14.65
N ALA A 172 11.32 -40.41 -15.40
CA ALA A 172 11.62 -41.48 -16.32
C ALA A 172 12.05 -42.71 -15.51
N THR A 173 11.19 -43.73 -15.48
CA THR A 173 11.56 -45.08 -15.08
C THR A 173 12.24 -45.79 -16.25
N ARG A 174 13.53 -46.12 -16.11
CA ARG A 174 14.08 -47.48 -16.25
C ARG A 174 15.53 -47.52 -15.82
#